data_AF-A0A940T9R6-F1
#
_entry.id   AF-A0A940T9R6-F1
#
_cell.length_a   1.000
_cell.length_b   1.000
_cell.length_c   1.000
_cell.angle_alpha   90.00
_cell.angle_beta   90.00
_cell.angle_gamma   90.00
#
_symmetry.space_group_name_H-M   'P 1'
#
loop_
_entity.id
_entity.type
_entity.pdbx_description
1 polymer ?
#
loop_
_entity_poly.entity_id
_entity_poly.type
_entity_poly.pdbx_seq_one_letter_code
_entity_poly.pdbx_strand_id
1 'polypeptide(L)'
;MEMQMDWSYVGAVVISGLVIVFVALILLIIAVWVMGKIFTSLKNGKEEGGEKAVEKKTPVVTEAPAAAVSAPAPVVMEEDDSEIIAVIAAAVAAMSEECGQPLRISSIKRSAPVRTRSNAWARAAQSESTRAF
;
A
#
# COMPACT_ATOMS: atom_id res chain seq x y z
N MET A 1 -5.25 12.49 46.07
CA MET A 1 -4.09 11.93 45.37
C MET A 1 -3.69 12.97 44.34
N GLU A 2 -2.81 13.89 44.71
CA GLU A 2 -2.35 14.90 43.76
C GLU A 2 -1.45 14.20 42.74
N MET A 3 -1.90 14.13 41.49
CA MET A 3 -1.03 13.75 40.38
C MET A 3 -0.10 14.93 40.11
N GLN A 4 0.99 15.01 40.88
CA GLN A 4 2.11 15.84 40.50
C GLN A 4 2.70 15.24 39.22
N MET A 5 2.43 15.88 38.08
CA MET A 5 3.09 15.56 36.83
C MET A 5 4.50 16.14 36.93
N ASP A 6 5.45 15.29 37.30
CA ASP A 6 6.84 15.69 37.44
C ASP A 6 7.32 16.26 36.10
N TRP A 7 7.72 17.53 36.12
CA TRP A 7 8.21 18.25 34.93
C TRP A 7 9.35 17.49 34.21
N SER A 8 10.10 16.68 34.96
CA SER A 8 11.11 15.75 34.45
C SER A 8 10.52 14.65 33.56
N TYR A 9 9.37 14.09 33.91
CA TYR A 9 8.68 13.07 33.13
C TYR A 9 8.18 13.65 31.80
N VAL A 10 7.60 14.86 31.83
CA VAL A 10 7.20 15.57 30.60
C VAL A 10 8.41 15.81 29.70
N GLY A 11 9.53 16.26 30.26
CA GLY A 11 10.78 16.43 29.52
C GLY A 11 11.28 15.12 28.88
N ALA A 12 11.27 14.02 29.63
CA ALA A 12 11.69 12.71 29.13
C ALA A 12 10.80 12.21 27.98
N VAL A 13 9.48 12.36 28.08
CA VAL A 13 8.53 11.97 27.03
C VAL A 13 8.73 12.80 25.76
N VAL A 14 8.94 14.11 25.89
CA VAL A 14 9.19 14.99 24.73
C VAL A 14 10.51 14.62 24.04
N ILE A 15 11.58 14.41 24.80
CA ILE A 15 12.89 14.04 24.26
C ILE A 15 12.83 12.68 23.57
N SER A 16 12.23 11.68 24.20
CA SER A 16 12.05 10.34 23.61
C SER A 16 11.17 10.39 22.36
N GLY A 17 10.09 11.18 22.37
CA GLY A 17 9.25 11.41 21.18
C GLY A 17 10.04 12.02 20.02
N LEU A 18 10.88 13.02 20.29
CA LEU A 18 11.76 13.62 19.29
C LEU A 18 12.71 12.58 18.69
N VAL A 19 13.35 11.75 19.53
CA VAL A 19 14.25 10.69 19.08
C VAL A 19 13.50 9.66 18.22
N ILE A 20 12.31 9.22 18.64
CA ILE A 20 11.49 8.25 17.91
C ILE A 20 11.14 8.79 16.52
N VAL A 21 10.79 10.08 16.39
CA VAL A 21 10.48 10.70 15.09
C VAL A 21 11.71 10.70 14.18
N PHE A 22 12.90 11.04 14.69
CA PHE A 22 14.13 10.96 13.90
C PHE A 22 14.43 9.54 13.43
N VAL A 23 14.29 8.54 14.30
CA VAL A 23 14.48 7.13 13.94
C VAL A 23 13.48 6.70 12.87
N ALA A 24 12.20 7.04 13.01
CA ALA A 24 11.17 6.71 12.03
C ALA A 24 11.47 7.33 10.66
N LEU A 25 11.90 8.59 10.61
CA LEU A 25 12.30 9.26 9.37
C LEU A 25 13.51 8.58 8.72
N ILE A 26 14.53 8.22 9.50
CA ILE A 26 15.71 7.52 8.99
C ILE A 26 15.33 6.16 8.39
N LEU A 27 14.49 5.38 9.07
CA LEU A 27 14.00 4.10 8.55
C LEU A 27 13.23 4.28 7.24
N LEU A 28 12.39 5.32 7.15
CA LEU A 28 11.63 5.63 5.94
C LEU A 28 12.57 6.03 4.78
N ILE A 29 13.59 6.84 5.05
CA ILE A 29 14.63 7.19 4.07
C ILE A 29 15.35 5.93 3.59
N ILE A 30 15.76 5.04 4.48
CA ILE A 30 16.44 3.78 4.12
C ILE A 30 15.54 2.92 3.23
N ALA A 31 14.25 2.79 3.56
CA ALA A 31 13.30 2.02 2.75
C ALA A 31 13.17 2.59 1.32
N VAL A 32 13.03 3.92 1.19
CA VAL A 32 13.00 4.59 -0.12
C VAL A 32 14.32 4.41 -0.86
N TRP A 33 15.45 4.43 -0.15
CA TRP A 33 16.78 4.25 -0.73
C TRP A 33 17.00 2.83 -1.25
N VAL A 34 16.52 1.82 -0.51
CA VAL A 34 16.54 0.41 -0.93
C VAL A 34 15.68 0.24 -2.19
N MET A 35 14.46 0.78 -2.20
CA MET A 35 13.60 0.74 -3.39
C MET A 35 14.26 1.46 -4.58
N GLY A 36 14.86 2.63 -4.34
CA GLY A 36 15.62 3.38 -5.34
C GLY A 36 16.82 2.60 -5.89
N LYS A 37 17.58 1.90 -5.03
CA LYS A 37 18.70 1.03 -5.42
C LYS A 37 18.25 -0.17 -6.26
N ILE A 38 17.11 -0.77 -5.93
CA ILE A 38 16.57 -1.92 -6.67
C ILE A 38 16.09 -1.47 -8.06
N PHE A 39 15.37 -0.35 -8.15
CA PHE A 39 14.94 0.21 -9.43
C PHE A 39 16.09 0.74 -10.30
N THR A 40 17.12 1.33 -9.71
CA THR A 40 18.33 1.72 -10.46
C THR A 40 19.07 0.49 -10.96
N SER A 41 19.26 -0.55 -10.14
CA SER A 41 19.93 -1.77 -10.57
C SER A 41 19.21 -2.47 -11.75
N LEU A 42 17.87 -2.43 -11.79
CA LEU A 42 17.09 -2.95 -12.92
C LEU A 42 17.18 -2.07 -14.18
N LYS A 43 17.33 -0.75 -14.03
CA LYS A 43 17.46 0.18 -15.17
C LYS A 43 18.90 0.22 -15.73
N ASN A 44 19.90 0.04 -14.88
CA ASN A 44 21.32 0.01 -15.25
C ASN A 44 21.70 -1.23 -16.10
N GLY A 45 20.88 -2.29 -16.14
CA GLY A 45 21.05 -3.40 -17.07
C GLY A 45 20.66 -3.09 -18.52
N LYS A 46 20.16 -1.88 -18.82
CA LYS A 46 19.65 -1.49 -20.14
C LYS A 46 20.36 -0.29 -20.78
N GLU A 47 21.35 0.31 -20.10
CA GLU A 47 22.05 1.52 -20.58
C GLU A 47 23.58 1.41 -20.48
N GLU A 48 24.16 0.20 -20.46
CA GLU A 48 25.57 0.02 -20.87
C GLU A 48 25.65 -0.10 -22.39
N GLY A 49 25.35 1.00 -23.10
CA GLY A 49 25.45 1.06 -24.55
C GLY A 49 24.98 2.39 -25.10
N GLY A 50 25.91 3.33 -25.25
CA GLY A 50 25.66 4.63 -25.88
C GLY A 50 26.14 5.77 -24.99
N GLU A 51 27.45 6.04 -24.96
CA GLU A 51 28.04 7.04 -25.85
C GLU A 51 27.57 8.45 -25.47
N LYS A 52 28.37 9.14 -24.65
CA LYS A 52 29.13 10.32 -25.09
C LYS A 52 28.31 11.32 -25.92
N ALA A 53 28.30 12.53 -25.35
CA ALA A 53 28.48 13.81 -26.01
C ALA A 53 27.24 14.61 -26.38
N VAL A 54 27.49 15.92 -26.32
CA VAL A 54 26.80 17.01 -27.02
C VAL A 54 25.63 17.64 -26.26
N GLU A 55 26.02 18.47 -25.29
CA GLU A 55 25.76 19.91 -25.30
C GLU A 55 24.86 20.44 -26.43
N LYS A 56 23.99 21.41 -26.07
CA LYS A 56 23.47 22.51 -26.90
C LYS A 56 22.04 22.38 -27.44
N LYS A 57 21.24 23.37 -26.99
CA LYS A 57 20.20 24.12 -27.71
C LYS A 57 18.79 23.52 -27.85
N THR A 58 17.90 24.03 -27.00
CA THR A 58 16.62 24.66 -27.43
C THR A 58 16.81 25.58 -28.65
N PRO A 59 15.78 25.97 -29.43
CA PRO A 59 14.32 25.79 -29.24
C PRO A 59 13.59 25.33 -30.53
N VAL A 60 12.25 25.28 -30.50
CA VAL A 60 11.31 25.88 -31.48
C VAL A 60 10.00 25.06 -31.62
N VAL A 61 8.92 25.81 -31.43
CA VAL A 61 7.48 25.61 -31.66
C VAL A 61 7.16 24.99 -33.03
N THR A 62 6.10 24.18 -33.17
CA THR A 62 5.01 24.30 -34.19
C THR A 62 4.02 23.10 -34.17
N GLU A 63 2.74 23.49 -34.11
CA GLU A 63 1.41 22.93 -34.43
C GLU A 63 1.19 21.55 -35.13
N ALA A 64 0.22 20.79 -34.56
CA ALA A 64 -0.90 20.02 -35.17
C ALA A 64 -0.65 18.77 -36.09
N PRO A 65 -1.64 17.87 -36.37
CA PRO A 65 -2.74 17.28 -35.59
C PRO A 65 -2.86 15.73 -35.75
N ALA A 66 -3.78 15.12 -34.97
CA ALA A 66 -4.45 13.81 -35.21
C ALA A 66 -3.68 12.49 -34.95
N ALA A 67 -4.14 11.73 -33.95
CA ALA A 67 -4.52 10.33 -34.09
C ALA A 67 -5.29 9.89 -32.84
N ALA A 68 -6.52 9.41 -33.03
CA ALA A 68 -7.28 8.74 -31.97
C ALA A 68 -6.53 7.46 -31.58
N VAL A 69 -5.91 7.46 -30.40
CA VAL A 69 -5.26 6.28 -29.85
C VAL A 69 -6.30 5.48 -29.09
N SER A 70 -6.63 4.33 -29.68
CA SER A 70 -7.39 3.24 -29.07
C SER A 70 -6.87 2.98 -27.64
N ALA A 71 -7.78 3.01 -26.67
CA ALA A 71 -7.47 2.75 -25.27
C ALA A 71 -6.92 1.32 -25.10
N PRO A 72 -5.76 1.12 -24.45
CA PRO A 72 -5.28 -0.21 -24.15
C PRO A 72 -6.19 -0.85 -23.09
N ALA A 73 -6.66 -2.06 -23.40
CA ALA A 73 -7.44 -2.89 -22.48
C ALA A 73 -6.68 -3.12 -21.16
N PRO A 74 -7.37 -3.16 -20.01
CA PRO A 74 -6.73 -3.35 -18.72
C PRO A 74 -6.09 -4.74 -18.66
N VAL A 75 -4.77 -4.77 -18.63
CA VAL A 75 -3.99 -5.94 -18.18
C VAL A 75 -4.34 -6.17 -16.73
N VAL A 76 -5.13 -7.20 -16.47
CA VAL A 76 -5.29 -7.76 -15.13
C VAL A 76 -3.96 -8.40 -14.79
N MET A 77 -3.13 -7.64 -14.07
CA MET A 77 -1.99 -8.19 -13.35
C MET A 77 -2.56 -9.19 -12.35
N GLU A 78 -2.10 -10.44 -12.38
CA GLU A 78 -2.36 -11.41 -11.32
C GLU A 78 -1.91 -10.75 -10.01
N GLU A 79 -2.87 -10.32 -9.19
CA GLU A 79 -2.60 -9.99 -7.80
C GLU A 79 -2.07 -11.28 -7.15
N ASP A 80 -0.89 -11.20 -6.54
CA ASP A 80 -0.27 -12.31 -5.84
C ASP A 80 -1.08 -12.67 -4.57
N ASP A 81 -2.18 -13.39 -4.75
CA ASP A 81 -3.06 -13.87 -3.67
C ASP A 81 -2.31 -14.80 -2.70
N SER A 82 -1.16 -15.34 -3.09
CA SER A 82 -0.36 -16.27 -2.29
C SER A 82 0.16 -15.65 -0.99
N GLU A 83 0.60 -14.39 -1.02
CA GLU A 83 1.07 -13.67 0.16
C GLU A 83 -0.08 -13.44 1.15
N ILE A 84 -1.24 -13.02 0.64
CA ILE A 84 -2.44 -12.79 1.44
C ILE A 84 -2.90 -14.09 2.10
N ILE A 85 -2.92 -15.20 1.35
CA ILE A 85 -3.28 -16.52 1.89
C ILE A 85 -2.30 -16.94 3.00
N ALA A 86 -1.00 -16.71 2.82
CA ALA A 86 0.02 -17.04 3.82
C ALA A 86 -0.13 -16.22 5.10
N VAL A 87 -0.37 -14.91 5.00
CA VAL A 87 -0.60 -14.03 6.15
C VAL A 87 -1.88 -14.41 6.90
N ILE A 88 -2.98 -14.71 6.19
CA ILE A 88 -4.22 -15.18 6.81
C ILE A 88 -4.00 -16.52 7.51
N ALA A 89 -3.30 -17.47 6.88
CA ALA A 89 -3.00 -18.76 7.49
C ALA A 89 -2.13 -18.62 8.75
N ALA A 90 -1.12 -17.75 8.73
CA ALA A 90 -0.29 -17.45 9.89
C ALA A 90 -1.09 -16.83 11.05
N ALA A 91 -1.99 -15.89 10.76
CA ALA A 91 -2.86 -15.29 11.77
C ALA A 91 -3.82 -16.31 12.41
N VAL A 92 -4.40 -17.19 11.59
CA VAL A 92 -5.28 -18.27 12.07
C VAL A 92 -4.48 -19.28 12.91
N ALA A 93 -3.24 -19.59 12.54
CA ALA A 93 -2.37 -20.47 13.31
C ALA A 93 -2.05 -19.86 14.68
N ALA A 94 -1.66 -18.57 14.74
CA ALA A 94 -1.42 -17.87 16.01
C ALA A 94 -2.65 -17.87 16.92
N MET A 95 -3.84 -17.62 16.37
CA MET A 95 -5.12 -17.70 17.11
C MET A 95 -5.41 -19.12 17.64
N SER A 96 -5.01 -20.15 16.89
CA SER A 96 -5.19 -21.55 17.29
C SER A 96 -4.29 -21.96 18.46
N GLU A 97 -3.07 -21.41 18.51
CA GLU A 97 -2.13 -21.62 19.61
C GLU A 97 -2.63 -20.95 20.90
N GLU A 98 -3.22 -19.76 20.79
CA GLU A 98 -3.73 -19.00 21.93
C GLU A 98 -5.00 -19.63 22.53
N CYS A 99 -5.89 -20.15 21.68
CA CYS A 99 -7.14 -20.77 22.12
C CYS A 99 -7.00 -22.25 22.54
N GLY A 100 -5.86 -22.90 22.27
CA GLY A 100 -5.55 -24.28 22.70
C GLY A 100 -6.53 -25.37 22.23
N GLN A 101 -7.44 -25.06 21.31
CA GLN A 101 -8.42 -25.99 20.75
C GLN A 101 -8.21 -26.19 19.25
N PRO A 102 -8.36 -27.42 18.73
CA PRO A 102 -8.18 -27.70 17.32
C PRO A 102 -9.27 -27.00 16.49
N LEU A 103 -8.85 -26.12 15.57
CA LEU A 103 -9.75 -25.46 14.63
C LEU A 103 -10.41 -26.50 13.71
N ARG A 104 -11.74 -26.52 13.67
CA ARG A 104 -12.52 -27.38 12.79
C ARG A 104 -13.28 -26.55 11.75
N ILE A 105 -13.08 -26.88 10.48
CA ILE A 105 -13.82 -26.24 9.38
C ILE A 105 -15.23 -26.82 9.33
N SER A 106 -16.24 -26.00 9.59
CA SER A 106 -17.65 -26.45 9.55
C SER A 106 -18.27 -26.38 8.15
N SER A 107 -17.85 -25.44 7.30
CA SER A 107 -18.38 -25.28 5.95
C SER A 107 -17.43 -24.44 5.11
N ILE A 108 -17.29 -24.80 3.84
CA ILE A 108 -16.57 -24.01 2.84
C ILE A 108 -17.60 -23.52 1.84
N LYS A 109 -17.87 -22.22 1.86
CA LYS A 109 -18.69 -21.55 0.84
C LYS A 109 -17.82 -20.54 0.13
N ARG A 110 -17.80 -20.59 -1.19
CA ARG A 110 -17.16 -19.52 -1.98
C ARG A 110 -17.87 -18.22 -1.65
N SER A 111 -17.13 -17.21 -1.22
CA SER A 111 -17.67 -15.87 -1.12
C SER A 111 -18.12 -15.46 -2.52
N ALA A 112 -19.39 -15.12 -2.67
CA ALA A 112 -19.87 -14.50 -3.90
C ALA A 112 -18.94 -13.32 -4.24
N PRO A 113 -18.58 -13.13 -5.52
CA PRO A 113 -17.67 -12.06 -5.91
C PRO A 113 -18.19 -10.73 -5.38
N VAL A 114 -17.30 -9.79 -5.06
CA VAL A 114 -17.66 -8.51 -4.40
C VAL A 114 -18.81 -7.79 -5.12
N ARG A 115 -18.88 -7.91 -6.45
CA ARG A 115 -19.99 -7.42 -7.30
C ARG A 115 -21.39 -7.99 -7.00
N THR A 116 -21.47 -9.16 -6.37
CA THR A 116 -22.73 -9.86 -6.03
C THR A 116 -23.01 -9.82 -4.52
N ARG A 117 -22.03 -9.43 -3.70
CA ARG A 117 -22.25 -9.23 -2.28
C ARG A 117 -22.89 -7.85 -2.08
N SER A 118 -24.16 -7.81 -1.67
CA SER A 118 -24.74 -6.57 -1.17
C SER A 118 -24.02 -6.23 0.15
N ASN A 119 -23.00 -5.38 0.08
CA ASN A 119 -22.31 -4.87 1.25
C ASN A 119 -23.28 -4.02 2.08
N ALA A 120 -23.01 -3.85 3.39
CA ALA A 120 -23.88 -3.10 4.28
C ALA A 120 -24.15 -1.67 3.75
N TRP A 121 -23.18 -1.11 3.04
CA TRP A 121 -23.28 0.21 2.42
C TRP A 121 -24.21 0.25 1.21
N ALA A 122 -24.17 -0.72 0.30
CA ALA A 122 -25.10 -0.82 -0.84
C ALA A 122 -26.53 -1.06 -0.37
N ARG A 123 -26.72 -1.83 0.71
CA ARG A 123 -28.04 -2.03 1.32
C ARG A 123 -28.57 -0.73 1.94
N ALA A 124 -27.71 0.02 2.63
CA ALA A 124 -28.05 1.32 3.19
C ALA A 124 -28.41 2.33 2.10
N ALA A 125 -27.60 2.43 1.04
CA ALA A 125 -27.86 3.31 -0.10
C ALA A 125 -29.19 3.00 -0.80
N GLN A 126 -29.52 1.72 -1.00
CA GLN A 126 -30.83 1.33 -1.54
C GLN A 126 -31.97 1.73 -0.61
N SER A 127 -31.84 1.48 0.70
CA SER A 127 -32.87 1.84 1.67
C SER A 127 -33.11 3.35 1.77
N GLU A 128 -32.06 4.15 1.62
CA GLU A 128 -32.14 5.61 1.63
C GLU A 128 -32.71 6.15 0.32
N SER A 129 -32.33 5.57 -0.82
CA SER A 129 -32.85 5.95 -2.14
C SER A 129 -34.34 5.64 -2.32
N THR A 130 -34.86 4.65 -1.61
CA THR A 130 -36.28 4.26 -1.67
C THR A 130 -37.09 4.77 -0.48
N ARG A 131 -36.51 5.58 0.41
CA ARG A 131 -37.25 6.16 1.53
C ARG A 131 -38.13 7.30 1.00
N ALA A 132 -39.41 7.29 1.37
CA ALA A 132 -40.31 8.40 1.03
C ALA A 132 -39.83 9.70 1.71
N PHE A 133 -39.98 10.82 1.01
CA PHE A 133 -39.70 12.17 1.52
C PHE A 133 -40.80 12.65 2.47
#